data_AF-A0A1G6S012-F1
#
_entry.id   AF-A0A1G6S012-F1
#
_cell.length_a   1.000
_cell.length_b   1.000
_cell.length_c   1.000
_cell.angle_alpha   90.00
_cell.angle_beta   90.00
_cell.angle_gamma   90.00
#
_symmetry.space_group_name_H-M   'P 1'
#
loop_
_entity.id
_entity.type
_entity.pdbx_description
1 polymer ?
#
loop_
_entity_poly.entity_id
_entity_poly.type
_entity_poly.pdbx_seq_one_letter_code
_entity_poly.pdbx_strand_id
1 'polypeptide(L)'
;MRLILLSLLLLLAGIAHAAPIENKWRLQFSGNAESSGELVLAFTPKDGARTEVRVEVEHRTSENGVARRVRDVLREAIGEDYRVEVDDGEDVLVKRRWGRPRFNVTLVSNSVEGVRLNLDQE
;
A
#
# COMPACT_ATOMS: atom_id res chain seq x y z
N MET A 1 29.39 -50.52 4.21
CA MET A 1 29.20 -49.90 2.88
C MET A 1 27.94 -49.04 2.92
N ARG A 2 28.12 -47.73 2.70
CA ARG A 2 27.18 -46.72 2.19
C ARG A 2 25.87 -46.43 2.97
N LEU A 3 25.99 -45.39 3.80
CA LEU A 3 25.01 -44.36 4.15
C LEU A 3 24.02 -44.02 3.02
N ILE A 4 22.72 -43.93 3.33
CA ILE A 4 21.78 -43.03 2.65
C ILE A 4 20.82 -42.45 3.71
N LEU A 5 21.17 -41.28 4.25
CA LEU A 5 20.20 -40.38 4.89
C LEU A 5 19.46 -39.64 3.77
N LEU A 6 18.16 -39.88 3.62
CA LEU A 6 17.28 -39.04 2.80
C LEU A 6 16.77 -37.88 3.65
N SER A 7 17.46 -36.75 3.57
CA SER A 7 17.02 -35.47 4.14
C SER A 7 15.93 -34.88 3.24
N LEU A 8 14.67 -35.01 3.65
CA LEU A 8 13.53 -34.38 2.99
C LEU A 8 13.51 -32.88 3.38
N LEU A 9 14.11 -32.01 2.55
CA LEU A 9 13.94 -30.57 2.67
C LEU A 9 12.52 -30.21 2.20
N LEU A 10 11.58 -30.02 3.14
CA LEU A 10 10.33 -29.32 2.83
C LEU A 10 10.66 -27.84 2.56
N LEU A 11 10.72 -27.47 1.29
CA LEU A 11 10.62 -26.05 0.90
C LEU A 11 9.20 -25.57 1.24
N LEU A 12 9.05 -24.85 2.34
CA LEU A 12 7.89 -23.97 2.53
C LEU A 12 8.06 -22.79 1.56
N ALA A 13 7.56 -22.94 0.34
CA ALA A 13 7.29 -21.79 -0.51
C ALA A 13 6.16 -21.00 0.16
N GLY A 14 6.52 -19.93 0.88
CA GLY A 14 5.55 -18.97 1.38
C GLY A 14 4.79 -18.40 0.19
N ILE A 15 3.51 -18.76 0.06
CA ILE A 15 2.63 -18.15 -0.94
C ILE A 15 2.44 -16.71 -0.46
N ALA A 16 3.18 -15.78 -1.05
CA ALA A 16 2.84 -14.37 -0.96
C ALA A 16 1.44 -14.23 -1.57
N HIS A 17 0.42 -14.15 -0.71
CA HIS A 17 -0.92 -13.84 -1.14
C HIS A 17 -0.86 -12.43 -1.73
N ALA A 18 -0.89 -12.35 -3.06
CA ALA A 18 -1.10 -11.09 -3.74
C ALA A 18 -2.41 -10.53 -3.18
N ALA A 19 -2.36 -9.30 -2.67
CA ALA A 19 -3.57 -8.68 -2.17
C ALA A 19 -4.58 -8.59 -3.35
N PRO A 20 -5.89 -8.66 -3.06
CA PRO A 20 -6.88 -8.88 -4.10
C PRO A 20 -7.01 -7.68 -5.06
N ILE A 21 -7.60 -7.94 -6.22
CA ILE A 21 -7.77 -6.95 -7.29
C ILE A 21 -9.20 -6.41 -7.25
N GLU A 22 -9.34 -5.18 -6.74
CA GLU A 22 -10.63 -4.56 -6.40
C GLU A 22 -10.94 -3.29 -7.19
N ASN A 23 -12.18 -2.81 -7.05
CA ASN A 23 -12.61 -1.54 -7.66
C ASN A 23 -12.26 -0.33 -6.78
N LYS A 24 -12.20 -0.52 -5.47
CA LYS A 24 -11.97 0.53 -4.48
C LYS A 24 -11.14 -0.02 -3.31
N TRP A 25 -10.28 0.84 -2.79
CA TRP A 25 -9.50 0.61 -1.58
C TRP A 25 -9.64 1.80 -0.65
N ARG A 26 -9.76 1.53 0.65
CA ARG A 26 -9.66 2.51 1.72
C ARG A 26 -8.34 2.32 2.45
N LEU A 27 -7.56 3.39 2.51
CA LEU A 27 -6.29 3.47 3.22
C LEU A 27 -6.56 4.25 4.51
N GLN A 28 -6.68 3.56 5.64
CA GLN A 28 -6.97 4.17 6.93
C GLN A 28 -5.66 4.47 7.66
N PHE A 29 -5.37 5.76 7.84
CA PHE A 29 -4.21 6.20 8.60
C PHE A 29 -4.62 6.39 10.06
N SER A 30 -3.73 6.00 10.98
CA SER A 30 -3.90 6.30 12.39
C SER A 30 -2.59 6.72 13.04
N GLY A 31 -2.67 7.65 13.98
CA GLY A 31 -1.53 8.22 14.68
C GLY A 31 -0.83 9.35 13.93
N ASN A 32 -0.02 10.10 14.67
CA ASN A 32 0.80 11.19 14.14
C ASN A 32 2.21 10.69 13.85
N ALA A 33 2.94 11.42 13.00
CA ALA A 33 4.34 11.15 12.73
C ALA A 33 5.22 11.52 13.93
N GLU A 34 5.62 10.54 14.71
CA GLU A 34 6.55 10.69 15.83
C GLU A 34 8.03 10.73 15.37
N SER A 35 8.28 10.42 14.10
CA SER A 35 9.56 10.62 13.41
C SER A 35 9.37 11.10 11.97
N SER A 36 10.42 11.66 11.37
CA SER A 36 10.46 11.78 9.90
C SER A 36 10.77 10.41 9.29
N GLY A 37 10.16 10.09 8.15
CA GLY A 37 10.36 8.81 7.49
C GLY A 37 9.69 8.72 6.13
N GLU A 38 9.48 7.49 5.67
CA GLU A 38 8.90 7.18 4.36
C GLU A 38 7.84 6.08 4.50
N LEU A 39 6.70 6.30 3.86
CA LEU A 39 5.70 5.29 3.56
C LEU A 39 5.87 4.86 2.10
N VAL A 40 6.03 3.56 1.86
CA VAL A 40 6.14 3.00 0.51
C VAL A 40 4.93 2.13 0.23
N LEU A 41 4.11 2.55 -0.73
CA LEU A 41 2.94 1.81 -1.20
C LEU A 41 3.27 1.18 -2.56
N ALA A 42 2.73 0.01 -2.84
CA ALA A 42 2.70 -0.52 -4.18
C ALA A 42 1.29 -0.50 -4.73
N PHE A 43 1.15 0.05 -5.93
CA PHE A 43 -0.07 0.09 -6.70
C PHE A 43 0.08 -0.80 -7.93
N THR A 44 -0.85 -1.73 -8.14
CA THR A 44 -0.77 -2.67 -9.27
C THR A 44 -2.12 -2.77 -9.98
N PRO A 45 -2.29 -2.17 -11.17
CA PRO A 45 -3.44 -2.43 -12.01
C PRO A 45 -3.53 -3.91 -12.41
N LYS A 46 -4.75 -4.40 -12.60
CA LYS A 46 -4.99 -5.70 -13.20
C LYS A 46 -4.32 -5.75 -14.58
N ASP A 47 -3.48 -6.75 -14.79
CA ASP A 47 -2.72 -6.97 -16.03
C ASP A 47 -1.75 -5.80 -16.37
N GLY A 48 -1.44 -4.92 -15.41
CA GLY A 48 -0.54 -3.78 -15.55
C GLY A 48 0.75 -3.90 -14.73
N ALA A 49 1.63 -2.92 -14.89
CA ALA A 49 2.89 -2.86 -14.14
C ALA A 49 2.67 -2.37 -12.70
N ARG A 50 3.44 -2.95 -11.76
CA ARG A 50 3.49 -2.50 -10.36
C ARG A 50 4.27 -1.19 -10.28
N THR A 51 3.67 -0.18 -9.65
CA THR A 51 4.29 1.11 -9.34
C THR A 51 4.52 1.21 -7.84
N GLU A 52 5.76 1.47 -7.42
CA GLU A 52 6.06 1.83 -6.04
C GLU A 52 5.96 3.34 -5.86
N VAL A 53 5.14 3.75 -4.89
CA VAL A 53 4.85 5.14 -4.57
C VAL A 53 5.44 5.45 -3.20
N ARG A 54 6.42 6.34 -3.20
CA ARG A 54 7.21 6.74 -2.04
C ARG A 54 6.68 8.06 -1.50
N VAL A 55 6.28 8.07 -0.23
CA VAL A 55 5.68 9.22 0.44
C VAL A 55 6.55 9.61 1.62
N GLU A 56 7.31 10.68 1.45
CA GLU A 56 8.05 11.31 2.55
C GLU A 56 7.08 11.99 3.52
N VAL A 57 7.30 11.75 4.81
CA VAL A 57 6.53 12.31 5.91
C VAL A 57 7.48 12.96 6.91
N GLU A 58 7.24 14.23 7.23
CA GLU A 58 8.03 14.96 8.22
C GLU A 58 7.54 14.67 9.64
N HIS A 59 8.46 14.73 10.61
CA HIS A 59 8.13 14.68 12.04
C HIS A 59 7.03 15.69 12.40
N ARG A 60 6.11 15.30 13.29
CA ARG A 60 4.93 16.06 13.75
C ARG A 60 3.86 16.28 12.68
N THR A 61 3.95 15.64 11.52
CA THR A 61 2.83 15.60 10.57
C THR A 61 1.65 14.91 11.25
N SER A 62 0.52 15.59 11.33
CA SER A 62 -0.71 15.01 11.90
C SER A 62 -1.24 13.91 10.99
N GLU A 63 -2.05 13.01 11.54
CA GLU A 63 -2.73 11.94 10.80
C GLU A 63 -3.39 12.45 9.51
N ASN A 64 -4.20 13.52 9.60
CA ASN A 64 -4.84 14.13 8.43
C ASN A 64 -3.83 14.73 7.45
N GLY A 65 -2.67 15.19 7.96
CA GLY A 65 -1.56 15.64 7.13
C GLY A 65 -0.95 14.50 6.33
N VAL A 66 -0.74 13.34 6.97
CA VAL A 66 -0.26 12.11 6.32
C VAL A 66 -1.24 11.68 5.23
N ALA A 67 -2.53 11.60 5.55
CA ALA A 67 -3.57 11.22 4.58
C ALA A 67 -3.58 12.13 3.34
N ARG A 68 -3.53 13.45 3.54
CA ARG A 68 -3.45 14.41 2.42
C ARG A 68 -2.18 14.23 1.60
N ARG A 69 -1.03 14.03 2.25
CA ARG A 69 0.25 13.84 1.57
C ARG A 69 0.24 12.57 0.73
N VAL A 70 -0.26 11.46 1.28
CA VAL A 70 -0.42 10.19 0.56
C VAL A 70 -1.38 10.36 -0.62
N ARG A 71 -2.53 11.02 -0.44
CA ARG A 71 -3.48 11.31 -1.53
C ARG A 71 -2.77 12.02 -2.68
N ASP A 72 -2.03 13.09 -2.40
CA ASP A 72 -1.42 13.91 -3.44
C ASP A 72 -0.37 13.14 -4.23
N VAL A 73 0.52 12.42 -3.53
CA VAL A 73 1.60 11.65 -4.17
C VAL A 73 1.04 10.44 -4.92
N LEU A 74 0.06 9.71 -4.37
CA LEU A 74 -0.59 8.62 -5.09
C LEU A 74 -1.26 9.12 -6.36
N ARG A 75 -2.03 10.22 -6.29
CA ARG A 75 -2.73 10.79 -7.45
C ARG A 75 -1.76 11.15 -8.56
N GLU A 76 -0.62 11.75 -8.22
CA GLU A 76 0.43 12.08 -9.17
C GLU A 76 1.05 10.83 -9.80
N ALA A 77 1.36 9.81 -8.99
CA ALA A 77 2.05 8.60 -9.44
C ALA A 77 1.19 7.67 -10.32
N ILE A 78 -0.10 7.53 -10.02
CA ILE A 78 -0.97 6.53 -10.69
C ILE A 78 -1.82 7.13 -11.82
N GLY A 79 -1.86 8.47 -11.92
CA GLY A 79 -2.54 9.20 -12.97
C GLY A 79 -4.07 9.21 -12.87
N GLU A 80 -4.70 9.79 -13.89
CA GLU A 80 -6.13 10.15 -13.86
C GLU A 80 -7.09 8.97 -14.04
N ASP A 81 -6.61 7.78 -14.42
CA ASP A 81 -7.42 6.57 -14.55
C ASP A 81 -8.03 6.11 -13.21
N TYR A 82 -7.48 6.63 -12.12
CA TYR A 82 -7.93 6.40 -10.76
C TYR A 82 -8.27 7.74 -10.09
N ARG A 83 -9.30 7.72 -9.26
CA ARG A 83 -9.65 8.84 -8.38
C ARG A 83 -9.04 8.56 -7.01
N VAL A 84 -8.27 9.51 -6.50
CA VAL A 84 -7.68 9.47 -5.16
C VAL A 84 -8.21 10.68 -4.39
N GLU A 85 -8.87 10.43 -3.27
CA GLU A 85 -9.50 11.48 -2.45
C GLU A 85 -9.33 11.19 -0.96
N VAL A 86 -9.35 12.24 -0.15
CA VAL A 86 -9.40 12.08 1.32
C VAL A 86 -10.86 11.92 1.73
N ASP A 87 -11.13 11.00 2.66
CA ASP A 87 -12.44 10.73 3.25
C ASP A 87 -12.35 10.99 4.76
N ASP A 88 -13.27 11.79 5.31
CA ASP A 88 -13.35 12.22 6.72
C ASP A 88 -12.06 12.77 7.38
N GLY A 89 -11.01 13.04 6.60
CA GLY A 89 -9.79 13.74 7.01
C GLY A 89 -8.57 12.84 7.18
N GLU A 90 -8.76 11.61 7.64
CA GLU A 90 -7.71 10.64 7.97
C GLU A 90 -7.61 9.47 6.98
N ASP A 91 -8.65 9.24 6.18
CA ASP A 91 -8.66 8.15 5.21
C ASP A 91 -8.35 8.63 3.80
N VAL A 92 -7.77 7.74 3.00
CA VAL A 92 -7.61 7.92 1.56
C VAL A 92 -8.40 6.86 0.81
N LEU A 93 -9.34 7.28 -0.02
CA LEU A 93 -10.06 6.43 -0.94
C LEU A 93 -9.41 6.44 -2.32
N VAL A 94 -9.02 5.25 -2.79
CA VAL A 94 -8.58 5.04 -4.17
C VAL A 94 -9.70 4.31 -4.91
N LYS A 95 -10.18 4.85 -6.01
CA LYS A 95 -11.29 4.33 -6.79
C LYS A 95 -10.91 4.24 -8.26
N ARG A 96 -11.19 3.11 -8.90
CA ARG A 96 -11.06 2.97 -10.35
C ARG A 96 -12.11 3.85 -11.03
N ARG A 97 -11.76 4.50 -12.13
CA ARG A 97 -12.77 5.14 -13.00
C ARG A 97 -13.49 4.10 -13.85
N TRP A 98 -14.68 4.44 -14.32
CA TRP A 98 -15.45 3.58 -15.20
C TRP A 98 -14.62 3.12 -16.42
N GLY A 99 -14.71 1.84 -16.76
CA GLY A 99 -13.93 1.23 -17.85
C GLY A 99 -12.43 1.06 -17.60
N ARG A 100 -11.86 1.55 -16.49
CA ARG A 100 -10.44 1.38 -16.16
C ARG A 100 -10.17 0.06 -15.43
N PRO A 101 -8.92 -0.45 -15.42
CA PRO A 101 -8.59 -1.70 -14.75
C PRO A 101 -8.86 -1.63 -13.25
N ARG A 102 -9.36 -2.74 -12.68
CA ARG A 102 -9.29 -2.96 -11.23
C ARG A 102 -7.84 -2.99 -10.78
N PHE A 103 -7.58 -2.87 -9.48
CA PHE A 103 -6.21 -2.74 -8.99
C PHE A 103 -6.05 -3.30 -7.58
N ASN A 104 -4.80 -3.45 -7.19
CA ASN A 104 -4.40 -3.77 -5.84
C ASN A 104 -3.56 -2.63 -5.23
N VAL A 105 -3.66 -2.46 -3.91
CA VAL A 105 -2.75 -1.64 -3.10
C VAL A 105 -2.16 -2.50 -1.98
N THR A 106 -0.85 -2.40 -1.76
CA THR A 106 -0.16 -3.01 -0.60
C THR A 106 0.80 -2.03 0.04
N LEU A 107 0.98 -2.14 1.36
CA LEU A 107 2.08 -1.50 2.08
C LEU A 107 3.36 -2.30 1.85
N VAL A 108 4.39 -1.67 1.30
CA VAL A 108 5.73 -2.25 1.08
C VAL A 108 6.60 -2.03 2.32
N SER A 109 6.63 -0.80 2.82
CA SER A 109 7.36 -0.45 4.05
C SER A 109 6.80 0.82 4.69
N ASN A 110 6.98 0.93 6.00
CA ASN A 110 6.70 2.14 6.77
C ASN A 110 7.84 2.36 7.76
N SER A 111 8.58 3.46 7.61
CA SER A 111 9.61 3.90 8.57
C SER A 111 9.18 5.08 9.44
N VAL A 112 7.96 5.58 9.25
CA VAL A 112 7.40 6.69 10.03
C VAL A 112 6.89 6.14 11.37
N GLU A 113 7.57 6.47 12.45
CA GLU A 113 7.16 6.06 13.78
C GLU A 113 5.83 6.74 14.16
N GLY A 114 4.95 6.01 14.86
CA GLY A 114 3.65 6.51 15.31
C GLY A 114 2.52 6.43 14.28
N VAL A 115 2.83 6.39 12.98
CA VAL A 115 1.83 6.23 11.91
C VAL A 115 1.58 4.76 11.62
N ARG A 116 0.32 4.36 11.58
CA ARG A 116 -0.13 3.03 11.14
C ARG A 116 -1.05 3.18 9.93
N LEU A 117 -1.05 2.15 9.08
CA LEU A 117 -1.90 2.08 7.89
C LEU A 117 -2.63 0.75 7.85
N ASN A 118 -3.96 0.80 7.78
CA ASN A 118 -4.81 -0.35 7.49
C ASN A 118 -5.36 -0.23 6.07
N LEU A 119 -5.38 -1.34 5.34
CA LEU A 119 -5.83 -1.41 3.94
C LEU A 119 -7.10 -2.25 3.85
N ASP A 120 -8.22 -1.60 3.57
CA ASP A 120 -9.52 -2.24 3.45
C ASP A 120 -10.03 -2.22 2.01
N GLN A 121 -10.65 -3.34 1.63
CA GLN A 121 -11.27 -3.54 0.32
C GLN A 121 -12.70 -3.03 0.36
N GLU A 122 -13.14 -2.35 -0.70
CA GLU A 122 -14.52 -1.89 -0.87
C GLU A 122 -15.08 -2.14 -2.27
#